data_AF-A0A4Y2MK74-F1
#
_entry.id   AF-A0A4Y2MK74-F1
#
_cell.length_a   1.000
_cell.length_b   1.000
_cell.length_c   1.000
_cell.angle_alpha   90.00
_cell.angle_beta   90.00
_cell.angle_gamma   90.00
#
_symmetry.space_group_name_H-M   'P 1'
#
loop_
_entity.id
_entity.type
_entity.pdbx_description
1 polymer ?
#
loop_
_entity_poly.entity_id
_entity_poly.type
_entity_poly.pdbx_seq_one_letter_code
_entity_poly.pdbx_strand_id
1 'polypeptide(L)'
;MISQIFILAALAVVAFANLHHEPIHHAPQPYKFGYSVKDKHGEQHREEVGDGKNVQGSYGFTDARGIHRQVNYVADHSGFRAQVKTNEPGTANQNPAAVHMISDAPYGHGGYAGAAGLGPAGPGAIGLEYAGVGGAGLGYAVDGYGGYGLGNGLFV
;
A
#
# COMPACT_ATOMS: atom_id res chain seq x y z
N MET A 1 -57.76 -27.56 -30.91
CA MET A 1 -56.41 -28.14 -30.70
C MET A 1 -55.29 -27.14 -30.97
N ILE A 2 -55.30 -26.38 -32.07
CA ILE A 2 -54.26 -25.37 -32.40
C ILE A 2 -54.16 -24.25 -31.35
N SER A 3 -55.29 -23.75 -30.83
CA SER A 3 -55.30 -22.69 -29.81
C SER A 3 -54.68 -23.13 -28.46
N GLN A 4 -54.77 -24.41 -28.09
CA GLN A 4 -54.17 -24.92 -26.85
C GLN A 4 -52.63 -24.97 -26.94
N ILE A 5 -52.09 -25.23 -28.14
CA ILE A 5 -50.64 -25.26 -28.38
C ILE A 5 -50.04 -23.86 -28.23
N PHE A 6 -50.73 -22.81 -28.70
CA PHE A 6 -50.28 -21.43 -28.54
C PHE A 6 -50.31 -20.96 -27.09
N ILE A 7 -51.32 -21.37 -26.32
CA ILE A 7 -51.42 -21.04 -24.88
C ILE A 7 -50.29 -21.70 -24.09
N LEU A 8 -50.02 -22.98 -24.36
CA LEU A 8 -48.90 -23.71 -23.74
C LEU A 8 -47.54 -23.12 -24.12
N ALA A 9 -47.35 -22.75 -25.39
CA ALA A 9 -46.12 -22.11 -25.85
C ALA A 9 -45.90 -20.73 -25.19
N ALA A 10 -46.96 -19.93 -25.08
CA ALA A 10 -46.90 -18.63 -24.41
C ALA A 10 -46.60 -18.75 -22.91
N LEU A 11 -47.22 -19.71 -22.22
CA LEU A 11 -46.94 -20.01 -20.81
C LEU A 11 -45.51 -20.49 -20.59
N ALA A 12 -44.99 -21.34 -21.49
CA ALA A 12 -43.60 -21.79 -21.42
C ALA A 12 -42.63 -20.61 -21.60
N VAL A 13 -42.85 -19.74 -22.59
CA VAL A 13 -42.02 -18.54 -22.83
C VAL A 13 -42.03 -17.61 -21.61
N VAL A 14 -43.19 -17.41 -20.98
CA VAL A 14 -43.31 -16.61 -19.76
C VAL A 14 -42.59 -17.29 -18.59
N ALA A 15 -42.70 -18.61 -18.44
CA ALA A 15 -41.99 -19.34 -17.38
C ALA A 15 -40.46 -19.29 -17.53
N PHE A 16 -39.94 -19.42 -18.76
CA PHE A 16 -38.51 -19.28 -19.04
C PHE A 16 -38.00 -17.85 -18.89
N ALA A 17 -38.81 -16.84 -19.24
CA ALA A 17 -38.46 -15.43 -19.07
C ALA A 17 -38.41 -15.01 -17.58
N ASN A 18 -39.11 -15.73 -16.70
CA ASN A 18 -39.13 -15.51 -15.26
C ASN A 18 -38.23 -16.51 -14.49
N LEU A 19 -37.22 -17.11 -15.14
CA LEU A 19 -36.20 -17.85 -14.42
C LEU A 19 -35.30 -16.83 -13.69
N HIS A 20 -35.71 -16.46 -12.48
CA HIS A 20 -34.95 -15.55 -11.62
C HIS A 20 -33.59 -16.18 -11.32
N HIS A 21 -32.52 -15.55 -11.80
CA HIS A 21 -31.17 -15.84 -11.36
C HIS A 21 -31.03 -15.26 -9.96
N GLU A 22 -31.21 -16.09 -8.93
CA GLU A 22 -30.87 -15.71 -7.55
C GLU A 22 -29.38 -15.38 -7.53
N PRO A 23 -28.99 -14.11 -7.26
CA PRO A 23 -27.59 -13.78 -7.13
C PRO A 23 -27.04 -14.58 -5.96
N ILE A 24 -26.02 -15.40 -6.21
CA ILE A 24 -25.35 -16.13 -5.14
C ILE A 24 -24.64 -15.10 -4.27
N HIS A 25 -25.27 -14.75 -3.14
CA HIS A 25 -24.67 -13.91 -2.12
C HIS A 25 -23.60 -14.72 -1.37
N HIS A 26 -22.35 -14.63 -1.82
CA HIS A 26 -21.21 -15.13 -1.05
C HIS A 26 -20.94 -14.21 0.14
N ALA A 27 -21.55 -14.53 1.28
CA ALA A 27 -21.13 -13.94 2.55
C ALA A 27 -19.65 -14.29 2.81
N PRO A 28 -18.82 -13.36 3.30
CA PRO A 28 -17.44 -13.64 3.66
C PRO A 28 -17.38 -14.80 4.66
N GLN A 29 -16.63 -15.84 4.32
CA GLN A 29 -16.46 -17.01 5.19
C GLN A 29 -15.34 -16.75 6.21
N PRO A 30 -15.48 -17.26 7.45
CA PRO A 30 -14.37 -17.22 8.41
C PRO A 30 -13.13 -17.91 7.86
N TYR A 31 -11.96 -17.37 8.17
CA TYR A 31 -10.67 -17.92 7.78
C TYR A 31 -9.63 -17.71 8.86
N LYS A 32 -8.57 -18.52 8.81
CA LYS A 32 -7.36 -18.33 9.60
C LYS A 32 -6.17 -18.77 8.78
N PHE A 33 -5.12 -17.97 8.72
CA PHE A 33 -3.86 -18.35 8.12
C PHE A 33 -2.68 -17.77 8.90
N GLY A 34 -1.50 -18.32 8.64
CA GLY A 34 -0.25 -17.76 9.13
C GLY A 34 0.95 -18.49 8.57
N TYR A 35 2.11 -17.83 8.65
CA TYR A 35 3.39 -18.41 8.28
C TYR A 35 4.50 -17.83 9.17
N SER A 36 5.62 -18.54 9.21
CA SER A 36 6.87 -18.07 9.80
C SER A 36 8.02 -18.57 8.92
N VAL A 37 8.95 -17.68 8.60
CA VAL A 37 10.14 -17.94 7.79
C VAL A 37 11.34 -17.49 8.60
N LYS A 38 12.38 -18.34 8.66
CA LYS A 38 13.64 -18.03 9.34
C LYS A 38 14.80 -18.51 8.50
N ASP A 39 15.76 -17.63 8.25
CA ASP A 39 16.98 -17.92 7.50
C ASP A 39 18.19 -17.15 8.06
N LYS A 40 19.31 -17.17 7.33
CA LYS A 40 20.56 -16.48 7.73
C LYS A 40 20.48 -14.95 7.68
N HIS A 41 19.44 -14.40 7.05
CA HIS A 41 19.22 -12.97 6.87
C HIS A 41 18.19 -12.40 7.83
N GLY A 42 17.38 -13.25 8.48
CA GLY A 42 16.44 -12.83 9.51
C GLY A 42 15.29 -13.80 9.71
N GLU A 43 14.23 -13.28 10.31
CA GLU A 43 12.95 -13.96 10.49
C GLU A 43 11.78 -13.05 10.11
N GLN A 44 10.73 -13.64 9.58
CA GLN A 44 9.49 -12.97 9.18
C GLN A 44 8.30 -13.85 9.56
N HIS A 45 7.21 -13.23 9.98
CA HIS A 45 6.01 -13.96 10.35
C HIS A 45 4.75 -13.15 10.07
N ARG A 46 3.65 -13.86 9.88
CA ARG A 46 2.30 -13.28 9.80
C ARG A 46 1.29 -14.28 10.32
N GLU A 47 0.27 -13.78 10.99
CA GLU A 47 -0.94 -14.51 11.32
C GLU A 47 -2.15 -13.60 11.19
N GLU A 48 -3.27 -14.15 10.73
CA GLU A 48 -4.50 -13.41 10.56
C GLU A 48 -5.70 -14.33 10.72
N VAL A 49 -6.75 -13.83 11.36
CA VAL A 49 -8.04 -14.49 11.48
C VAL A 49 -9.13 -13.50 11.08
N GLY A 50 -10.05 -13.97 10.24
CA GLY A 50 -11.26 -13.26 9.88
C GLY A 50 -12.49 -14.06 10.31
N ASP A 51 -13.47 -13.42 10.93
CA ASP A 51 -14.73 -14.05 11.36
C ASP A 51 -15.89 -13.84 10.36
N GLY A 52 -15.57 -13.30 9.18
CA GLY A 52 -16.53 -12.89 8.15
C GLY A 52 -17.05 -11.46 8.30
N LYS A 53 -16.72 -10.76 9.40
CA LYS A 53 -17.08 -9.36 9.66
C LYS A 53 -15.88 -8.51 10.07
N ASN A 54 -15.02 -9.07 10.92
CA ASN A 54 -13.84 -8.45 11.49
C ASN A 54 -12.61 -9.26 11.10
N VAL A 55 -11.48 -8.57 10.99
CA VAL A 55 -10.16 -9.16 10.77
C VAL A 55 -9.25 -8.69 11.88
N GLN A 56 -8.49 -9.61 12.48
CA GLN A 56 -7.40 -9.27 13.37
C GLN A 56 -6.17 -10.08 12.98
N GLY A 57 -5.00 -9.50 13.16
CA GLY A 57 -3.77 -10.19 12.82
C GLY A 57 -2.55 -9.48 13.32
N SER A 58 -1.42 -10.11 13.04
CA SER A 58 -0.12 -9.54 13.29
C SER A 58 0.85 -9.94 12.18
N TYR A 59 1.82 -9.07 11.90
CA TYR A 59 2.97 -9.41 11.07
C TYR A 59 4.21 -8.72 11.61
N GLY A 60 5.36 -9.31 11.32
CA GLY A 60 6.62 -8.74 11.76
C GLY A 60 7.82 -9.37 11.08
N PHE A 61 8.96 -8.72 11.29
CA PHE A 61 10.25 -9.20 10.88
C PHE A 61 11.34 -8.78 11.87
N THR A 62 12.44 -9.52 11.86
CA THR A 62 13.73 -9.15 12.47
C THR A 62 14.84 -9.48 11.47
N ASP A 63 15.68 -8.51 11.11
CA ASP A 63 16.82 -8.72 10.22
C ASP A 63 18.08 -9.18 10.99
N ALA A 64 19.13 -9.56 10.26
CA ALA A 64 20.40 -10.00 10.83
C ALA A 64 21.14 -8.92 11.66
N ARG A 65 20.72 -7.65 11.59
CA ARG A 65 21.26 -6.53 12.38
C ARG A 65 20.42 -6.25 13.64
N GLY A 66 19.36 -7.04 13.88
CA GLY A 66 18.42 -6.84 14.99
C GLY A 66 17.41 -5.71 14.75
N ILE A 67 17.32 -5.19 13.52
CA ILE A 67 16.27 -4.25 13.14
C ILE A 67 14.97 -5.04 13.01
N HIS A 68 13.93 -4.59 13.68
CA HIS A 68 12.67 -5.31 13.75
C HIS A 68 11.47 -4.37 13.67
N ARG A 69 10.36 -4.94 13.21
CA ARG A 69 9.04 -4.34 13.25
C ARG A 69 8.03 -5.41 13.64
N GLN A 70 7.13 -5.08 14.56
CA GLN A 70 5.93 -5.83 14.87
C GLN A 70 4.72 -4.94 14.64
N VAL A 71 3.74 -5.41 13.87
CA VAL A 71 2.47 -4.72 13.65
C VAL A 71 1.35 -5.61 14.14
N ASN A 72 0.52 -5.11 15.06
CA ASN A 72 -0.71 -5.75 15.50
C ASN A 72 -1.88 -4.90 15.00
N TYR A 73 -2.87 -5.51 14.35
CA TYR A 73 -3.95 -4.77 13.72
C TYR A 73 -5.31 -5.42 13.91
N VAL A 74 -6.33 -4.58 13.81
CA VAL A 74 -7.74 -4.94 13.76
C VAL A 74 -8.43 -4.12 12.68
N ALA A 75 -9.33 -4.76 11.95
CA ALA A 75 -10.27 -4.15 11.03
C ALA A 75 -11.67 -4.59 11.44
N ASP A 76 -12.48 -3.64 11.85
CA ASP A 76 -13.87 -3.86 12.28
C ASP A 76 -14.74 -2.67 11.86
N HIS A 77 -15.95 -2.57 12.42
CA HIS A 77 -16.86 -1.47 12.15
C HIS A 77 -16.29 -0.08 12.49
N SER A 78 -15.30 0.00 13.40
CA SER A 78 -14.62 1.24 13.76
C SER A 78 -13.41 1.53 12.86
N GLY A 79 -13.28 0.84 11.73
CA GLY A 79 -12.22 1.01 10.74
C GLY A 79 -10.97 0.17 11.03
N PHE A 80 -9.90 0.44 10.27
CA PHE A 80 -8.60 -0.20 10.46
C PHE A 80 -7.79 0.55 11.52
N ARG A 81 -7.23 -0.18 12.48
CA ARG A 81 -6.37 0.35 13.54
C ARG A 81 -5.17 -0.56 13.73
N ALA A 82 -4.01 0.03 13.98
CA ALA A 82 -2.78 -0.73 14.18
C ALA A 82 -1.92 -0.18 15.31
N GLN A 83 -1.17 -1.06 15.96
CA GLN A 83 -0.04 -0.71 16.81
C GLN A 83 1.23 -1.21 16.13
N VAL A 84 2.22 -0.33 15.98
CA VAL A 84 3.52 -0.65 15.41
C VAL A 84 4.57 -0.52 16.51
N LYS A 85 5.36 -1.56 16.71
CA LYS A 85 6.58 -1.53 17.53
C LYS A 85 7.78 -1.70 16.61
N THR A 86 8.76 -0.81 16.67
CA THR A 86 9.91 -0.85 15.76
C THR A 86 11.15 -0.19 16.37
N ASN A 87 12.33 -0.60 15.93
CA ASN A 87 13.59 0.11 16.17
C ASN A 87 14.25 0.60 14.86
N GLU A 88 13.49 0.65 13.77
CA GLU A 88 13.99 1.05 12.45
C GLU A 88 14.45 2.52 12.45
N PRO A 89 15.69 2.81 12.01
CA PRO A 89 16.18 4.17 11.88
C PRO A 89 15.25 5.06 11.05
N GLY A 90 15.03 6.29 11.52
CA GLY A 90 14.13 7.25 10.86
C GLY A 90 12.65 7.07 11.20
N THR A 91 12.30 6.18 12.13
CA THR A 91 10.98 6.13 12.75
C THR A 91 10.93 7.02 14.00
N ALA A 92 9.75 7.54 14.31
CA ALA A 92 9.50 8.37 15.47
C ALA A 92 8.17 7.98 16.12
N ASN A 93 7.98 8.38 17.37
CA ASN A 93 6.72 8.24 18.11
C ASN A 93 5.69 9.27 17.65
N GLN A 94 5.37 9.25 16.37
CA GLN A 94 4.31 10.04 15.75
C GLN A 94 3.17 9.08 15.39
N ASN A 95 1.93 9.40 15.76
CA ASN A 95 0.78 8.53 15.56
C ASN A 95 -0.05 8.99 14.35
N PRO A 96 0.30 8.62 13.10
CA PRO A 96 -0.48 9.02 11.93
C PRO A 96 -1.81 8.26 11.88
N ALA A 97 -2.87 8.97 11.52
CA ALA A 97 -4.22 8.42 11.37
C ALA A 97 -4.62 7.56 12.58
N ALA A 98 -4.95 6.28 12.37
CA ALA A 98 -5.36 5.34 13.40
C ALA A 98 -4.26 4.34 13.79
N VAL A 99 -2.99 4.77 13.71
CA VAL A 99 -1.81 3.97 14.06
C VAL A 99 -1.16 4.49 15.33
N HIS A 100 -0.89 3.60 16.28
CA HIS A 100 -0.08 3.88 17.46
C HIS A 100 1.36 3.39 17.22
N MET A 101 2.29 4.33 17.04
CA MET A 101 3.71 4.07 16.83
C MET A 101 4.45 4.02 18.16
N ILE A 102 5.23 2.96 18.36
CA ILE A 102 6.17 2.76 19.46
C ILE A 102 7.53 2.48 18.82
N SER A 103 8.33 3.53 18.69
CA SER A 103 9.67 3.49 18.13
C SER A 103 10.71 3.64 19.23
N ASP A 104 11.62 2.65 19.28
CA ASP A 104 12.87 2.67 20.05
C ASP A 104 14.08 2.90 19.12
N ALA A 105 13.84 3.53 17.95
CA ALA A 105 14.88 3.76 16.96
C ALA A 105 16.02 4.60 17.56
N PRO A 106 17.29 4.23 17.29
CA PRO A 106 18.40 5.09 17.67
C PRO A 106 18.25 6.43 16.95
N TYR A 107 18.30 7.53 17.71
CA TYR A 107 18.21 8.90 17.20
C TYR A 107 19.35 9.17 16.21
N GLY A 108 19.12 8.88 14.92
CA GLY A 108 19.89 9.45 13.83
C GLY A 108 19.44 10.88 13.65
N HIS A 109 20.36 11.83 13.73
CA HIS A 109 20.11 13.22 13.34
C HIS A 109 19.67 13.24 11.85
N GLY A 110 18.37 13.19 11.62
CA GLY A 110 17.83 12.99 10.27
C GLY A 110 16.33 12.73 10.28
N GLY A 111 15.58 13.50 11.08
CA GLY A 111 14.14 13.56 10.92
C GLY A 111 13.81 14.24 9.59
N TYR A 112 13.06 13.58 8.73
CA TYR A 112 12.25 14.29 7.73
C TYR A 112 11.14 15.01 8.51
N ALA A 113 11.45 16.22 8.98
CA ALA A 113 10.43 17.13 9.45
C ALA A 113 9.53 17.45 8.24
N GLY A 114 8.26 17.08 8.35
CA GLY A 114 7.23 17.62 7.47
C GLY A 114 7.33 19.15 7.45
N ALA A 115 7.19 19.71 6.25
CA ALA A 115 7.36 21.12 5.92
C ALA A 115 6.92 22.12 7.00
N ALA A 116 7.87 22.93 7.49
CA ALA A 116 7.75 24.36 7.80
C ALA A 116 8.94 24.78 8.67
N GLY A 117 9.88 25.56 8.12
CA GLY A 117 10.97 26.09 8.92
C GLY A 117 12.07 26.72 8.08
N LEU A 118 11.88 27.99 7.74
CA LEU A 118 12.92 28.87 7.21
C LEU A 118 14.09 28.90 8.21
N GLY A 119 15.25 28.38 7.81
CA GLY A 119 16.50 28.42 8.57
C GLY A 119 17.69 28.68 7.64
N PRO A 120 18.70 29.48 8.05
CA PRO A 120 19.60 30.16 7.12
C PRO A 120 20.66 29.25 6.52
N ALA A 121 21.07 29.62 5.30
CA ALA A 121 22.01 28.92 4.44
C ALA A 121 23.34 28.57 5.11
N GLY A 122 23.70 27.28 5.10
CA GLY A 122 25.06 26.78 5.27
C GLY A 122 25.63 26.34 3.91
N PRO A 123 26.87 26.68 3.55
CA PRO A 123 27.40 26.40 2.22
C PRO A 123 27.87 24.94 2.14
N GLY A 124 27.25 24.13 1.28
CA GLY A 124 27.84 22.83 0.92
C GLY A 124 26.91 21.68 0.52
N ALA A 125 25.60 21.88 0.37
CA ALA A 125 24.71 20.78 -0.07
C ALA A 125 24.51 20.80 -1.60
N ILE A 126 25.25 19.95 -2.30
CA ILE A 126 24.90 19.53 -3.67
C ILE A 126 23.71 18.57 -3.60
N GLY A 127 22.50 19.13 -3.64
CA GLY A 127 21.27 18.35 -3.80
C GLY A 127 21.11 17.89 -5.24
N LEU A 128 21.23 16.58 -5.48
CA LEU A 128 20.69 15.97 -6.70
C LEU A 128 19.17 15.86 -6.54
N GLU A 129 18.50 16.84 -7.12
CA GLU A 129 17.06 16.98 -7.17
C GLU A 129 16.44 15.95 -8.13
N TYR A 130 15.70 14.97 -7.58
CA TYR A 130 14.68 14.25 -8.33
C TYR A 130 13.32 14.87 -8.00
N ALA A 131 13.02 15.99 -8.66
CA ALA A 131 11.71 16.63 -8.63
C ALA A 131 10.73 15.83 -9.51
N GLY A 132 10.02 14.88 -8.89
CA GLY A 132 8.81 14.30 -9.45
C GLY A 132 7.60 15.14 -9.04
N VAL A 133 7.32 16.23 -9.76
CA VAL A 133 6.08 17.01 -9.59
C VAL A 133 5.08 16.57 -10.66
N GLY A 134 4.15 15.71 -10.26
CA GLY A 134 2.94 15.45 -11.03
C GLY A 134 1.90 16.52 -10.70
N GLY A 135 1.64 17.42 -11.65
CA GLY A 135 0.60 18.45 -11.52
C GLY A 135 0.41 19.21 -12.84
N ALA A 136 -0.72 18.93 -13.49
CA ALA A 136 -1.21 19.43 -14.77
C ALA A 136 -0.77 20.84 -15.23
N GLY A 137 -0.30 20.94 -16.48
CA GLY A 137 -0.13 22.20 -17.21
C GLY A 137 0.07 21.95 -18.71
N LEU A 138 -0.86 22.46 -19.51
CA LEU A 138 -0.92 22.34 -20.97
C LEU A 138 0.25 23.08 -21.64
N GLY A 139 0.91 22.48 -22.64
CA GLY A 139 1.88 23.22 -23.46
C GLY A 139 2.65 22.35 -24.44
N TYR A 140 2.24 22.39 -25.69
CA TYR A 140 2.91 21.85 -26.87
C TYR A 140 4.20 22.65 -27.15
N ALA A 141 5.34 21.98 -27.25
CA ALA A 141 6.48 22.46 -28.03
C ALA A 141 7.32 21.28 -28.53
N VAL A 142 7.42 21.26 -29.85
CA VAL A 142 8.13 20.33 -30.72
C VAL A 142 9.52 20.93 -31.05
N ASP A 143 10.48 20.05 -31.31
CA ASP A 143 11.76 20.24 -32.00
C ASP A 143 12.90 21.03 -31.35
N GLY A 144 14.13 20.50 -31.54
CA GLY A 144 15.35 21.29 -31.43
C GLY A 144 16.66 20.51 -31.34
N TYR A 145 17.08 19.89 -32.45
CA TYR A 145 18.46 19.43 -32.67
C TYR A 145 19.49 20.54 -32.45
N GLY A 146 20.68 20.20 -31.94
CA GLY A 146 21.82 21.12 -31.97
C GLY A 146 23.08 20.57 -31.27
N GLY A 147 23.84 19.73 -31.96
CA GLY A 147 25.22 19.39 -31.58
C GLY A 147 26.24 20.24 -32.34
N TYR A 148 27.30 20.68 -31.66
CA TYR A 148 28.66 21.05 -32.10
C TYR A 148 29.46 21.22 -30.79
N GLY A 149 30.71 20.83 -30.55
CA GLY A 149 31.80 20.31 -31.36
C GLY A 149 33.12 20.69 -30.66
N LEU A 150 34.04 19.72 -30.53
CA LEU A 150 35.52 19.82 -30.47
C LEU A 150 36.25 20.47 -29.26
N GLY A 151 37.18 19.70 -28.67
CA GLY A 151 38.58 20.16 -28.57
C GLY A 151 39.34 20.05 -27.23
N ASN A 152 40.09 18.95 -27.07
CA ASN A 152 41.47 18.81 -26.56
C ASN A 152 41.91 19.11 -25.11
N GLY A 153 42.58 18.10 -24.53
CA GLY A 153 43.74 18.19 -23.63
C GLY A 153 43.39 18.27 -22.13
N LEU A 154 44.12 17.69 -21.18
CA LEU A 154 45.35 16.89 -21.12
C LEU A 154 45.38 16.31 -19.68
N PHE A 155 45.92 15.11 -19.53
CA PHE A 155 46.22 14.48 -18.24
C PHE A 155 47.07 15.38 -17.33
N VAL A 156 46.68 15.48 -16.05
CA VAL A 156 47.52 15.17 -14.86
C VAL A 156 46.62 14.53 -13.82
#